data_AF-A0A8T6ZMX9-F1
#
_entry.id   AF-A0A8T6ZMX9-F1
#
_cell.length_a   1.000
_cell.length_b   1.000
_cell.length_c   1.000
_cell.angle_alpha   90.00
_cell.angle_beta   90.00
_cell.angle_gamma   90.00
#
_symmetry.space_group_name_H-M   'P 1'
#
loop_
_entity.id
_entity.type
_entity.pdbx_description
1 polymer ?
#
loop_
_entity_poly.entity_id
_entity_poly.type
_entity_poly.pdbx_seq_one_letter_code
_entity_poly.pdbx_strand_id
1 'polypeptide(L)'
;MGEHENKSPGINRQMQIYMNRRQDGAVPFPISYAELTHAARQELTDDAFGYLLGGAADGQVLSANEAAFDAWHLVPRVLGDVNS
;
A
#
# COMPACT_ATOMS: atom_id res chain seq x y z
N MET A 1 35.22 -8.54 0.59
CA MET A 1 33.97 -8.86 -0.13
C MET A 1 32.85 -8.73 0.88
N GLY A 2 32.24 -7.54 0.95
CA GLY A 2 31.11 -7.29 1.84
C GLY A 2 29.83 -7.65 1.12
N GLU A 3 29.13 -8.66 1.62
CA GLU A 3 27.78 -9.00 1.17
C GLU A 3 26.85 -7.85 1.59
N HIS A 4 26.53 -6.96 0.65
CA HIS A 4 25.40 -6.07 0.84
C HIS A 4 24.15 -6.90 0.63
N GLU A 5 23.54 -7.34 1.73
CA GLU A 5 22.22 -7.97 1.77
C GLU A 5 21.18 -6.98 1.22
N ASN A 6 21.09 -6.87 -0.11
CA ASN A 6 20.19 -5.95 -0.81
C ASN A 6 18.78 -6.54 -0.84
N LYS A 7 18.18 -6.69 0.34
CA LYS A 7 16.75 -6.99 0.44
C LYS A 7 15.98 -5.88 -0.25
N SER A 8 15.03 -6.26 -1.10
CA SER A 8 14.08 -5.33 -1.72
C SER A 8 13.56 -4.33 -0.68
N PRO A 9 13.49 -3.01 -0.99
CA PRO A 9 13.03 -1.99 -0.05
C PRO A 9 11.69 -2.34 0.63
N GLY A 10 10.79 -3.03 -0.09
CA GLY A 10 9.52 -3.52 0.45
C GLY A 10 9.70 -4.57 1.55
N ILE A 11 10.58 -5.55 1.34
CA ILE A 11 10.87 -6.61 2.33
C ILE A 11 11.50 -5.99 3.59
N ASN A 12 12.43 -5.05 3.42
CA ASN A 12 13.03 -4.33 4.53
C ASN A 12 11.98 -3.57 5.36
N ARG A 13 11.09 -2.84 4.68
CA ARG A 13 10.00 -2.12 5.35
C ARG A 13 9.05 -3.06 6.08
N GLN A 14 8.67 -4.17 5.46
CA GLN A 14 7.80 -5.18 6.07
C GLN A 14 8.43 -5.77 7.33
N MET A 15 9.73 -6.08 7.29
CA MET A 15 10.46 -6.61 8.44
C MET A 15 10.54 -5.60 9.59
N GLN A 16 10.78 -4.32 9.29
CA GLN A 16 10.76 -3.25 10.29
C GLN A 16 9.39 -3.14 10.97
N ILE A 17 8.29 -3.15 10.20
CA ILE A 17 6.93 -3.11 10.75
C ILE A 17 6.68 -4.32 11.68
N TYR A 18 7.08 -5.51 11.24
CA TYR A 18 6.92 -6.74 12.03
C TYR A 18 7.71 -6.68 13.35
N MET A 19 8.98 -6.27 13.30
CA MET A 19 9.83 -6.17 14.49
C MET A 19 9.34 -5.10 15.46
N ASN A 20 8.90 -3.95 14.97
CA ASN A 20 8.34 -2.89 15.80
C ASN A 20 7.07 -3.37 16.52
N ARG A 21 6.17 -4.06 15.83
CA ARG A 21 4.96 -4.63 16.45
C ARG A 21 5.30 -5.66 17.53
N ARG A 22 6.37 -6.44 17.35
CA ARG A 22 6.84 -7.44 18.33
C ARG A 22 7.43 -6.80 19.60
N GLN A 23 7.86 -5.54 19.51
CA GLN A 23 8.38 -4.75 20.64
C GLN A 23 7.29 -3.87 21.28
N ASP A 24 6.01 -4.22 21.10
CA ASP A 24 4.84 -3.42 21.50
C ASP A 24 4.79 -2.01 20.90
N GLY A 25 5.53 -1.77 19.82
CA GLY A 25 5.47 -0.52 19.06
C GLY A 25 4.23 -0.46 18.17
N ALA A 26 3.47 0.64 18.26
CA ALA A 26 2.37 0.90 17.34
C ALA A 26 2.89 1.23 15.94
N VAL A 27 2.18 0.79 14.91
CA VAL A 27 2.35 1.33 13.56
C VAL A 27 1.52 2.62 13.51
N PRO A 28 2.13 3.79 13.26
CA PRO A 28 1.43 5.06 13.39
C PRO A 28 0.32 5.27 12.35
N PHE A 29 0.32 4.47 11.27
CA PHE A 29 -0.63 4.59 10.17
C PHE A 29 -1.13 3.21 9.73
N PRO A 30 -2.34 3.13 9.15
CA PRO A 30 -2.82 1.92 8.50
C PRO A 30 -1.92 1.47 7.34
N ILE A 31 -1.96 0.17 7.03
CA ILE A 31 -1.14 -0.43 5.97
C ILE A 31 -1.95 -0.58 4.68
N SER A 32 -3.27 -0.74 4.78
CA SER A 32 -4.13 -0.79 3.60
C SER A 32 -4.54 0.61 3.15
N TYR A 33 -4.68 0.77 1.83
CA TYR A 33 -5.18 2.00 1.24
C TYR A 33 -6.60 2.35 1.74
N ALA A 34 -7.48 1.36 1.86
CA ALA A 34 -8.87 1.57 2.30
C ALA A 34 -8.94 2.10 3.74
N GLU A 35 -8.16 1.52 4.67
CA GLU A 35 -8.10 1.99 6.05
C GLU A 35 -7.45 3.37 6.15
N LEU A 36 -6.44 3.66 5.32
CA LEU A 36 -5.81 4.98 5.28
C LEU A 36 -6.80 6.05 4.84
N THR A 37 -7.60 5.79 3.81
CA THR A 37 -8.68 6.68 3.36
C THR A 37 -9.73 6.89 4.45
N HIS A 38 -10.12 5.83 5.16
CA HIS A 38 -11.06 5.94 6.28
C HIS A 38 -10.49 6.80 7.43
N ALA A 39 -9.23 6.59 7.80
CA ALA A 39 -8.55 7.41 8.80
C ALA A 39 -8.45 8.87 8.36
N ALA A 40 -8.11 9.12 7.09
CA ALA A 40 -8.04 10.48 6.54
C ALA A 40 -9.39 11.20 6.59
N ARG A 41 -10.52 10.49 6.43
CA ARG A 41 -11.86 11.08 6.57
C ARG A 41 -12.12 11.66 7.96
N GLN A 42 -11.56 11.04 9.00
CA GLN A 42 -11.75 11.48 10.39
C GLN A 42 -10.88 12.68 10.75
N GLU A 43 -9.74 12.85 10.08
CA GLU A 43 -8.73 13.87 10.43
C GLU A 43 -8.78 15.11 9.53
N LEU A 44 -9.25 14.99 8.29
CA LEU A 44 -9.27 16.09 7.32
C LEU A 44 -10.57 16.90 7.36
N THR A 45 -10.48 18.18 7.03
CA THR A 45 -11.65 19.01 6.75
C THR A 45 -12.39 18.48 5.52
N ASP A 46 -13.69 18.78 5.43
CA ASP A 46 -14.52 18.37 4.28
C ASP A 46 -13.95 18.86 2.95
N ASP A 47 -13.48 20.12 2.89
CA ASP A 47 -12.87 20.70 1.67
C ASP A 47 -11.59 19.98 1.27
N ALA A 48 -10.69 19.71 2.24
CA ALA A 48 -9.43 19.02 1.96
C ALA A 48 -9.65 17.56 1.55
N PHE A 49 -10.57 16.87 2.23
CA PHE A 49 -10.94 15.51 1.91
C PHE A 49 -11.60 15.41 0.52
N GLY A 50 -12.53 16.32 0.22
CA GLY A 50 -13.20 16.42 -1.07
C GLY A 50 -12.26 16.76 -2.22
N TYR A 51 -11.26 17.61 -1.98
CA TYR A 51 -10.23 17.92 -2.98
C TYR A 51 -9.34 16.71 -3.30
N LEU A 52 -8.96 15.92 -2.28
CA LEU A 52 -8.06 14.77 -2.45
C LEU A 52 -8.74 13.54 -3.05
N LEU A 53 -9.98 13.23 -2.63
CA LEU A 53 -10.74 12.12 -3.20
C LEU A 53 -11.53 12.50 -4.46
N GLY A 54 -11.61 13.79 -4.77
CA GLY A 54 -12.37 14.30 -5.91
C GLY A 54 -11.90 13.69 -7.22
N GLY A 55 -12.77 12.89 -7.83
CA GLY A 55 -12.65 12.47 -9.23
C GLY A 55 -13.40 13.43 -10.15
N ALA A 56 -13.24 13.24 -11.46
CA ALA A 56 -14.09 13.94 -12.42
C ALA A 56 -15.55 13.44 -12.27
N ALA A 57 -16.49 14.38 -12.32
CA ALA A 57 -17.93 14.13 -12.29
C ALA A 57 -18.36 13.22 -11.11
N ASP A 58 -18.96 12.07 -11.39
CA ASP A 58 -19.53 11.13 -10.43
C ASP A 58 -18.55 10.04 -9.95
N GLY A 59 -17.26 10.16 -10.31
CA GLY A 59 -16.22 9.22 -9.88
C GLY A 59 -16.17 7.90 -10.65
N GLN A 60 -16.96 7.75 -11.73
CA GLN A 60 -16.96 6.53 -12.56
C GLN A 60 -15.58 6.19 -13.11
N VAL A 61 -14.80 7.20 -13.50
CA VAL A 61 -13.43 7.01 -14.00
C VAL A 61 -12.51 6.46 -12.90
N LEU A 62 -12.65 6.91 -11.65
CA LEU A 62 -11.86 6.39 -10.53
C LEU A 62 -12.18 4.92 -10.27
N SER A 63 -13.47 4.59 -10.21
CA SER A 63 -13.92 3.20 -10.03
C SER A 63 -13.47 2.29 -11.18
N ALA A 64 -13.53 2.77 -12.42
CA ALA A 64 -13.06 2.04 -13.59
C ALA A 64 -11.54 1.78 -13.56
N ASN A 65 -10.74 2.72 -13.05
CA ASN A 65 -9.30 2.55 -12.90
C ASN A 65 -8.95 1.45 -11.89
N GLU A 66 -9.65 1.41 -10.76
CA GLU A 66 -9.47 0.35 -9.76
C GLU A 66 -9.86 -1.02 -10.34
N ALA A 67 -11.05 -1.11 -10.95
CA ALA A 67 -11.56 -2.34 -11.55
C ALA A 67 -10.69 -2.85 -12.72
N ALA A 68 -9.95 -1.97 -13.39
CA ALA A 68 -9.05 -2.37 -14.47
C ALA A 68 -7.93 -3.31 -13.98
N PHE A 69 -7.48 -3.20 -12.71
CA PHE A 69 -6.48 -4.11 -12.16
C PHE A 69 -7.05 -5.52 -11.94
N ASP A 70 -8.35 -5.65 -11.62
CA ASP A 70 -9.00 -6.96 -11.45
C ASP A 70 -9.08 -7.76 -12.76
N ALA A 71 -8.97 -7.09 -13.91
CA ALA A 71 -8.92 -7.77 -15.21
C ALA A 71 -7.60 -8.54 -15.43
N TRP A 72 -6.54 -8.22 -14.68
CA TRP A 72 -5.21 -8.79 -14.86
C TRP A 72 -4.78 -9.61 -13.66
N HIS A 73 -4.30 -10.82 -13.94
CA HIS A 73 -3.88 -11.74 -12.90
C HIS A 73 -2.41 -12.13 -13.12
N LEU A 74 -1.60 -11.97 -12.08
CA LEU A 74 -0.25 -12.51 -12.07
C LEU A 74 -0.33 -14.03 -11.91
N VAL A 75 0.26 -14.77 -12.85
CA VAL A 75 0.37 -16.22 -12.77
C VAL A 75 1.60 -16.57 -11.92
N PRO A 76 1.46 -17.23 -10.76
CA PRO A 76 2.60 -17.63 -9.95
C PRO A 76 3.49 -18.61 -10.73
N ARG A 77 4.80 -18.31 -10.79
CA ARG A 77 5.81 -19.20 -11.38
C ARG A 77 6.65 -19.79 -10.25
N VAL A 78 6.39 -21.05 -9.92
CA VAL A 78 7.15 -21.78 -8.90
C VAL A 78 8.49 -22.24 -9.48
N LEU A 79 9.49 -22.37 -8.59
CA LEU A 79 10.85 -22.79 -8.96
C LEU A 79 11.52 -21.87 -10.00
N GLY A 80 11.07 -20.63 -10.11
CA GLY A 80 11.79 -19.58 -10.83
C GLY A 80 12.97 -19.13 -9.99
N ASP A 81 14.18 -19.25 -10.52
CA ASP A 81 15.36 -18.65 -9.91
C ASP A 81 15.29 -17.13 -10.06
N VAL A 82 14.92 -16.44 -8.98
CA VAL A 82 14.62 -15.00 -8.97
C VAL A 82 15.48 -14.23 -7.96
N ASN A 83 16.62 -14.80 -7.56
CA ASN A 83 17.56 -14.11 -6.67
C ASN A 83 18.42 -13.10 -7.46
N SER A 84 18.75 -11.97 -6.83
CA SER A 84 19.68 -10.95 -7.34
C SER A 84 20.62 -10.52 -6.23
#